data_AF-A0A7X0ZU31-F1
#
_entry.id   AF-A0A7X0ZU31-F1
#
_cell.length_a   1.000
_cell.length_b   1.000
_cell.length_c   1.000
_cell.angle_alpha   90.00
_cell.angle_beta   90.00
_cell.angle_gamma   90.00
#
_symmetry.space_group_name_H-M   'P 1'
#
loop_
_entity.id
_entity.type
_entity.pdbx_description
1 polymer ?
#
loop_
_entity_poly.entity_id
_entity_poly.type
_entity_poly.pdbx_seq_one_letter_code
_entity_poly.pdbx_strand_id
1 'polypeptide(L)'
;MRKIAILGSSATRHNFNTIFNPNYKKKFECVLMQNQSSIISMASAKRSNPVIKEDDFNKYDEESVSTDFTKTFFDDLSKLQPDTIIIDLFADAHFGVIEVEPGEYITDNRWKLWRTTYYKNELKDKAPKLTIDTDKDHYLEVFKKSWDIVLKKIKEVAPKSKIVLHEIQNVKEYYNFDDKKYNLINSGKVMKIDTDMYNQALQEMHRYIEQSDTAIQVINLFDGRELYLSFDEHPWGLFYVHYTMDYYVSFLEQLIAIEKKESFFDHLKRKSYRKSK
;
A
#
# COMPACT_ATOMS: atom_id res chain seq x y z
N MET A 1 1.40 12.03 19.98
CA MET A 1 0.93 10.91 19.13
C MET A 1 1.50 11.16 17.75
N ARG A 2 2.08 10.16 17.10
CA ARG A 2 2.64 10.29 15.74
C ARG A 2 1.54 10.18 14.70
N LYS A 3 1.49 11.13 13.77
CA LYS A 3 0.54 11.13 12.66
C LYS A 3 1.08 10.27 11.52
N ILE A 4 0.28 9.29 11.11
CA ILE A 4 0.59 8.34 10.06
C ILE A 4 -0.34 8.60 8.87
N ALA A 5 0.23 8.70 7.68
CA ALA A 5 -0.49 8.57 6.43
C ALA A 5 -0.15 7.24 5.76
N ILE A 6 -1.10 6.63 5.06
CA ILE A 6 -0.91 5.36 4.38
C ILE A 6 -1.28 5.52 2.89
N LEU A 7 -0.37 5.13 2.00
CA LEU A 7 -0.66 4.86 0.60
C LEU A 7 -0.46 3.35 0.40
N GLY A 8 -1.53 2.57 0.46
CA GLY A 8 -1.38 1.13 0.53
C GLY A 8 -2.71 0.41 0.68
N SER A 9 -2.71 -0.69 1.43
CA SER A 9 -3.81 -1.66 1.45
C SER A 9 -4.18 -2.13 2.86
N SER A 10 -5.02 -3.17 2.93
CA SER A 10 -5.32 -3.88 4.16
C SER A 10 -4.08 -4.40 4.87
N ALA A 11 -3.05 -4.82 4.13
CA ALA A 11 -1.80 -5.33 4.69
C ALA A 11 -1.13 -4.31 5.61
N THR A 12 -1.14 -3.02 5.25
CA THR A 12 -0.66 -1.93 6.11
C THR A 12 -1.73 -1.40 7.05
N ARG A 13 -2.93 -1.10 6.55
CA ARG A 13 -4.00 -0.46 7.31
C ARG A 13 -4.38 -1.23 8.57
N HIS A 14 -4.46 -2.56 8.49
CA HIS A 14 -4.93 -3.39 9.60
C HIS A 14 -3.99 -3.35 10.82
N ASN A 15 -2.71 -2.97 10.64
CA ASN A 15 -1.80 -2.70 11.75
C ASN A 15 -2.29 -1.55 12.65
N PHE A 16 -3.14 -0.65 12.12
CA PHE A 16 -3.76 0.47 12.83
C PHE A 16 -5.25 0.19 13.12
N ASN A 17 -5.57 -1.04 13.49
CA ASN A 17 -6.90 -1.46 13.92
C ASN A 17 -6.81 -2.17 15.28
N THR A 18 -7.74 -1.88 16.19
CA THR A 18 -7.73 -2.38 17.57
C THR A 18 -7.97 -3.88 17.69
N ILE A 19 -8.49 -4.54 16.65
CA ILE A 19 -8.61 -6.01 16.58
C ILE A 19 -7.20 -6.64 16.52
N PHE A 20 -6.29 -6.05 15.73
CA PHE A 20 -4.93 -6.58 15.54
C PHE A 20 -3.94 -6.01 16.55
N ASN A 21 -4.05 -4.71 16.84
CA ASN A 21 -3.17 -4.00 17.75
C ASN A 21 -3.99 -3.14 18.74
N PRO A 22 -4.51 -3.70 19.84
CA PRO A 22 -5.45 -3.01 20.75
C PRO A 22 -4.95 -1.65 21.27
N ASN A 23 -3.64 -1.47 21.38
CA ASN A 23 -3.00 -0.31 21.99
C ASN A 23 -2.31 0.65 21.00
N TYR A 24 -2.45 0.50 19.68
CA TYR A 24 -1.72 1.34 18.71
C TYR A 24 -2.00 2.84 18.90
N LYS A 25 -3.23 3.21 19.28
CA LYS A 25 -3.67 4.60 19.54
C LYS A 25 -2.92 5.29 20.67
N LYS A 26 -2.19 4.56 21.53
CA LYS A 26 -1.31 5.18 22.53
C LYS A 26 -0.10 5.87 21.89
N LYS A 27 0.26 5.49 20.66
CA LYS A 27 1.47 5.94 19.97
C LYS A 27 1.17 6.60 18.62
N PHE A 28 0.20 6.08 17.87
CA PHE A 28 -0.05 6.46 16.48
C PHE A 28 -1.50 6.89 16.23
N GLU A 29 -1.67 7.81 15.29
CA GLU A 29 -2.94 8.25 14.72
C GLU A 29 -2.86 8.12 13.21
N CYS A 30 -3.73 7.32 12.59
CA CYS A 30 -3.82 7.26 11.14
C CYS A 30 -4.68 8.42 10.64
N VAL A 31 -4.05 9.47 10.12
CA VAL A 31 -4.71 10.73 9.74
C VAL A 31 -5.12 10.78 8.27
N LEU A 32 -4.53 9.94 7.43
CA LEU A 32 -4.82 9.89 5.99
C LEU A 32 -4.62 8.47 5.45
N MET A 33 -5.49 8.07 4.52
CA MET A 33 -5.38 6.80 3.82
C MET A 33 -5.78 6.94 2.36
N GLN A 34 -4.88 6.57 1.45
CA GLN A 34 -5.22 6.18 0.09
C GLN A 34 -5.23 4.64 0.03
N ASN A 35 -6.41 4.04 -0.12
CA ASN A 35 -6.53 2.59 -0.18
C ASN A 35 -6.45 2.08 -1.62
N GLN A 36 -5.60 1.09 -1.85
CA GLN A 36 -5.62 0.25 -3.04
C GLN A 36 -5.47 1.02 -4.35
N SER A 37 -4.60 2.04 -4.35
CA SER A 37 -4.16 2.75 -5.55
C SER A 37 -2.76 2.33 -5.92
N SER A 38 -2.54 2.01 -7.18
CA SER A 38 -1.22 1.72 -7.75
C SER A 38 -0.37 2.98 -7.79
N ILE A 39 0.94 2.83 -7.55
CA ILE A 39 1.92 3.90 -7.75
C ILE A 39 1.87 4.45 -9.19
N ILE A 40 1.64 3.57 -10.17
CA ILE A 40 1.45 3.95 -11.58
C ILE A 40 0.32 4.96 -11.72
N SER A 41 -0.84 4.67 -11.12
CA SER A 41 -1.95 5.61 -11.14
C SER A 41 -1.65 6.90 -10.37
N MET A 42 -0.98 6.83 -9.22
CA MET A 42 -0.68 8.02 -8.43
C MET A 42 0.31 8.98 -9.12
N ALA A 43 1.08 8.48 -10.09
CA ALA A 43 1.94 9.32 -10.94
C ALA A 43 1.15 10.16 -11.95
N SER A 44 0.02 9.63 -12.43
CA SER A 44 -0.84 10.27 -13.44
C SER A 44 -1.49 11.58 -13.01
N ALA A 45 -1.99 12.32 -14.00
CA ALA A 45 -2.69 13.57 -13.84
C ALA A 45 -4.02 13.41 -13.07
N LYS A 46 -4.47 14.51 -12.46
CA LYS A 46 -5.78 14.57 -11.79
C LYS A 46 -6.90 14.49 -12.84
N ARG A 47 -7.95 13.74 -12.52
CA ARG A 47 -9.15 13.58 -13.34
C ARG A 47 -10.40 13.86 -12.50
N SER A 48 -11.53 14.07 -13.16
CA SER A 48 -12.82 14.18 -12.47
C SER A 48 -13.17 12.88 -11.76
N ASN A 49 -13.89 12.98 -10.63
CA ASN A 49 -14.44 11.82 -9.95
C ASN A 49 -15.37 11.05 -10.91
N PRO A 50 -15.12 9.75 -11.17
CA PRO A 50 -15.93 8.96 -12.09
C PRO A 50 -17.21 8.41 -11.42
N VAL A 51 -17.30 8.47 -10.09
CA VAL A 51 -18.42 7.91 -9.35
C VAL A 51 -19.63 8.81 -9.46
N ILE A 52 -20.76 8.23 -9.85
CA ILE A 52 -22.06 8.90 -9.92
C ILE A 52 -23.03 8.32 -8.89
N LYS A 53 -24.15 9.01 -8.64
CA LYS A 53 -25.13 8.64 -7.60
C LYS A 53 -25.74 7.25 -7.83
N GLU A 54 -25.83 6.83 -9.08
CA GLU A 54 -26.39 5.55 -9.51
C GLU A 54 -25.44 4.37 -9.26
N ASP A 55 -24.17 4.65 -8.97
CA ASP A 55 -23.22 3.62 -8.60
C ASP A 55 -23.49 3.18 -7.16
N ASP A 56 -23.80 1.89 -6.97
CA ASP A 56 -24.04 1.31 -5.64
C ASP A 56 -22.74 1.24 -4.84
N PHE A 57 -22.41 2.33 -4.14
CA PHE A 57 -21.20 2.51 -3.35
C PHE A 57 -21.54 2.93 -1.93
N ASN A 58 -20.78 2.37 -0.98
CA ASN A 58 -20.66 3.01 0.32
C ASN A 58 -19.61 4.14 0.22
N LYS A 59 -19.62 5.04 1.21
CA LYS A 59 -18.70 6.19 1.26
C LYS A 59 -17.22 5.80 1.14
N TYR A 60 -16.82 4.69 1.75
CA TYR A 60 -15.43 4.23 1.75
C TYR A 60 -14.97 3.77 0.36
N ASP A 61 -15.82 3.02 -0.33
CA ASP A 61 -15.54 2.58 -1.70
C ASP A 61 -15.52 3.76 -2.66
N GLU A 62 -16.43 4.73 -2.47
CA GLU A 62 -16.50 5.94 -3.29
C GLU A 62 -15.22 6.77 -3.12
N GLU A 63 -14.82 7.03 -1.87
CA GLU A 63 -13.58 7.74 -1.56
C GLU A 63 -12.39 7.06 -2.24
N SER A 64 -12.26 5.73 -2.12
CA SER A 64 -11.14 4.99 -2.72
C SER A 64 -11.02 5.16 -4.24
N VAL A 65 -12.15 5.18 -4.98
CA VAL A 65 -12.14 5.38 -6.43
C VAL A 65 -11.96 6.86 -6.78
N SER A 66 -12.67 7.74 -6.08
CA SER A 66 -12.64 9.18 -6.32
C SER A 66 -11.24 9.75 -6.09
N THR A 67 -10.56 9.36 -5.01
CA THR A 67 -9.21 9.86 -4.71
C THR A 67 -8.14 9.22 -5.61
N ASP A 68 -8.37 8.00 -6.13
CA ASP A 68 -7.54 7.44 -7.20
C ASP A 68 -7.60 8.29 -8.46
N PHE A 69 -8.75 8.86 -8.84
CA PHE A 69 -8.86 9.71 -10.02
C PHE A 69 -8.37 11.13 -9.77
N THR A 70 -8.80 11.73 -8.66
CA THR A 70 -8.58 13.14 -8.36
C THR A 70 -7.21 13.42 -7.73
N LYS A 71 -6.49 12.38 -7.31
CA LYS A 71 -5.18 12.43 -6.61
C LYS A 71 -5.16 13.36 -5.40
N THR A 72 -6.30 13.53 -4.72
CA THR A 72 -6.43 14.41 -3.55
C THR A 72 -5.53 14.00 -2.38
N PHE A 73 -5.06 12.75 -2.36
CA PHE A 73 -4.07 12.28 -1.39
C PHE A 73 -2.87 13.22 -1.25
N PHE A 74 -2.32 13.75 -2.35
CA PHE A 74 -1.17 14.68 -2.27
C PHE A 74 -1.55 16.04 -1.70
N ASP A 75 -2.76 16.54 -2.01
CA ASP A 75 -3.25 17.79 -1.44
C ASP A 75 -3.47 17.64 0.07
N ASP A 76 -3.98 16.50 0.50
CA ASP A 76 -4.25 16.22 1.91
C ASP A 76 -2.97 15.89 2.69
N LEU A 77 -1.96 15.26 2.06
CA LEU A 77 -0.61 15.18 2.61
C LEU A 77 -0.04 16.57 2.89
N SER A 78 -0.20 17.49 1.93
CA SER A 78 0.27 18.88 2.09
C SER A 78 -0.38 19.57 3.28
N LYS A 79 -1.68 19.38 3.49
CA LYS A 79 -2.42 19.99 4.61
C LYS A 79 -2.11 19.33 5.95
N LEU A 80 -2.08 18.00 5.98
CA LEU A 80 -2.02 17.23 7.23
C LEU A 80 -0.61 17.11 7.80
N GLN A 81 0.42 17.18 6.94
CA GLN A 81 1.84 17.04 7.28
C GLN A 81 2.08 15.88 8.29
N PRO A 82 1.81 14.63 7.89
CA PRO A 82 2.02 13.48 8.77
C PRO A 82 3.49 13.36 9.18
N ASP A 83 3.77 12.77 10.35
CA ASP A 83 5.14 12.47 10.76
C ASP A 83 5.74 11.36 9.87
N THR A 84 4.91 10.44 9.39
CA THR A 84 5.35 9.28 8.60
C THR A 84 4.29 8.90 7.57
N ILE A 85 4.76 8.58 6.38
CA ILE A 85 3.99 8.06 5.26
C ILE A 85 4.44 6.61 5.05
N ILE A 86 3.51 5.68 5.15
CA ILE A 86 3.78 4.25 4.96
C ILE A 86 3.21 3.84 3.60
N ILE A 87 4.02 3.15 2.80
CA ILE A 87 3.69 2.75 1.44
C ILE A 87 3.75 1.23 1.31
N ASP A 88 2.74 0.60 0.71
CA ASP A 88 2.79 -0.80 0.25
C ASP A 88 2.34 -0.91 -1.20
N LEU A 89 2.73 -2.02 -1.86
CA LEU A 89 2.56 -2.23 -3.30
C LEU A 89 1.46 -3.23 -3.66
N PHE A 90 0.45 -3.37 -2.80
CA PHE A 90 -0.63 -4.34 -3.03
C PHE A 90 -1.37 -4.10 -4.34
N ALA A 91 -1.72 -2.84 -4.62
CA ALA A 91 -2.48 -2.51 -5.82
C ALA A 91 -1.66 -2.72 -7.09
N ASP A 92 -0.38 -2.39 -7.05
CA ASP A 92 0.56 -2.64 -8.15
C ASP A 92 0.69 -4.15 -8.43
N ALA A 93 0.78 -4.97 -7.39
CA ALA A 93 0.84 -6.41 -7.55
C ALA A 93 -0.47 -7.05 -8.03
N HIS A 94 -1.62 -6.63 -7.49
CA HIS A 94 -2.87 -7.37 -7.67
C HIS A 94 -3.86 -6.80 -8.66
N PHE A 95 -3.81 -5.51 -8.96
CA PHE A 95 -4.78 -4.86 -9.83
C PHE A 95 -4.19 -4.50 -11.18
N GLY A 96 -2.95 -4.01 -11.20
CA GLY A 96 -2.43 -3.34 -12.38
C GLY A 96 -3.20 -2.05 -12.68
N VAL A 97 -3.16 -1.60 -13.94
CA VAL A 97 -3.72 -0.31 -14.35
C VAL A 97 -4.47 -0.38 -15.67
N ILE A 98 -5.38 0.58 -15.88
CA ILE A 98 -6.03 0.85 -17.15
C ILE A 98 -5.47 2.16 -17.69
N GLU A 99 -5.05 2.17 -18.96
CA GLU A 99 -4.65 3.38 -19.67
C GLU A 99 -5.89 4.12 -20.17
N VAL A 100 -6.12 5.32 -19.65
CA VAL A 100 -7.31 6.14 -19.97
C VAL A 100 -7.02 7.19 -21.04
N GLU A 101 -5.76 7.63 -21.12
CA GLU A 101 -5.19 8.45 -22.19
C GLU A 101 -3.72 8.01 -22.37
N PRO A 102 -3.06 8.32 -23.50
CA PRO A 102 -1.67 7.92 -23.73
C PRO A 102 -0.74 8.31 -22.58
N GLY A 103 -0.19 7.32 -21.87
CA GLY A 103 0.70 7.50 -20.72
C GLY A 103 0.01 7.85 -19.40
N GLU A 104 -1.32 7.82 -19.34
CA GLU A 104 -2.11 8.19 -18.17
C GLU A 104 -2.98 7.03 -17.69
N TYR A 105 -2.89 6.73 -16.39
CA TYR A 105 -3.37 5.49 -15.82
C TYR A 105 -4.27 5.69 -14.61
N ILE A 106 -5.24 4.80 -14.47
CA ILE A 106 -6.03 4.58 -13.26
C ILE A 106 -5.80 3.18 -12.73
N THR A 107 -5.94 2.97 -11.43
CA THR A 107 -5.79 1.62 -10.86
C THR A 107 -6.92 0.72 -11.34
N ASP A 108 -6.63 -0.47 -11.87
CA ASP A 108 -7.66 -1.45 -12.30
C ASP A 108 -8.26 -2.20 -11.09
N ASN A 109 -8.77 -1.44 -10.12
CA ASN A 109 -9.30 -1.99 -8.88
C ASN A 109 -10.63 -2.70 -9.16
N ARG A 110 -10.56 -3.99 -9.51
CA ARG A 110 -11.71 -4.82 -9.83
C ARG A 110 -12.74 -4.97 -8.71
N TRP A 111 -12.37 -4.65 -7.46
CA TRP A 111 -13.29 -4.69 -6.32
C TRP A 111 -14.18 -3.45 -6.23
N LYS A 112 -13.74 -2.32 -6.80
CA LYS A 112 -14.42 -1.03 -6.68
C LYS A 112 -14.69 -0.41 -8.05
N LEU A 113 -13.65 -0.08 -8.82
CA LEU A 113 -13.77 0.59 -10.12
C LEU A 113 -14.76 -0.12 -11.04
N TRP A 114 -14.75 -1.45 -11.10
CA TRP A 114 -15.62 -2.22 -12.01
C TRP A 114 -17.11 -2.08 -11.72
N ARG A 115 -17.47 -1.64 -10.51
CA ARG A 115 -18.86 -1.39 -10.11
C ARG A 115 -19.38 -0.07 -10.66
N THR A 116 -18.49 0.88 -10.99
CA THR A 116 -18.88 2.18 -11.55
C THR A 116 -19.50 2.05 -12.93
N THR A 117 -20.44 2.95 -13.21
CA THR A 117 -21.05 3.13 -14.53
C THR A 117 -19.98 3.60 -15.53
N TYR A 118 -19.02 4.42 -15.08
CA TYR A 118 -17.88 4.82 -15.88
C TYR A 118 -17.07 3.63 -16.41
N TYR A 119 -16.70 2.67 -15.54
CA TYR A 119 -15.98 1.48 -16.00
C TYR A 119 -16.81 0.69 -17.03
N LYS A 120 -18.08 0.43 -16.72
CA LYS A 120 -18.97 -0.36 -17.59
C LYS A 120 -19.16 0.26 -18.97
N ASN A 121 -19.28 1.58 -19.04
CA ASN A 121 -19.61 2.29 -20.26
C ASN A 121 -18.37 2.74 -21.04
N GLU A 122 -17.31 3.19 -20.37
CA GLU A 122 -16.17 3.86 -21.01
C GLU A 122 -14.91 3.02 -21.07
N LEU A 123 -14.70 2.09 -20.13
CA LEU A 123 -13.42 1.37 -20.00
C LEU A 123 -13.50 -0.09 -20.40
N LYS A 124 -14.56 -0.78 -20.01
CA LYS A 124 -14.71 -2.22 -20.19
C LYS A 124 -14.63 -2.55 -21.68
N ASP A 125 -13.65 -3.39 -22.04
CA ASP A 125 -13.36 -3.84 -23.40
C ASP A 125 -12.96 -2.72 -24.39
N LYS A 126 -12.70 -1.50 -23.89
CA LYS A 126 -12.38 -0.30 -24.70
C LYS A 126 -11.00 0.27 -24.39
N ALA A 127 -10.56 0.18 -23.14
CA ALA A 127 -9.31 0.76 -22.68
C ALA A 127 -8.22 -0.32 -22.46
N PRO A 128 -6.97 -0.08 -22.91
CA PRO A 128 -5.86 -1.01 -22.68
C PRO A 128 -5.60 -1.22 -21.18
N LYS A 129 -5.27 -2.47 -20.82
CA LYS A 129 -4.87 -2.83 -19.47
C LYS A 129 -3.39 -3.20 -19.45
N LEU A 130 -2.69 -2.77 -18.41
CA LEU A 130 -1.30 -3.11 -18.17
C LEU A 130 -1.19 -3.74 -16.78
N THR A 131 -0.78 -5.01 -16.75
CA THR A 131 -0.64 -5.82 -15.53
C THR A 131 0.65 -6.62 -15.58
N ILE A 132 1.06 -7.15 -14.41
CA ILE A 132 2.19 -8.08 -14.31
C ILE A 132 1.95 -9.35 -15.14
N ASP A 133 0.71 -9.83 -15.20
CA ASP A 133 0.35 -11.04 -15.96
C ASP A 133 0.39 -10.85 -17.48
N THR A 134 0.11 -9.64 -17.96
CA THR A 134 0.01 -9.35 -19.41
C THR A 134 1.35 -8.96 -20.03
N ASP A 135 2.11 -8.11 -19.35
CA ASP A 135 3.41 -7.62 -19.82
C ASP A 135 4.24 -7.13 -18.62
N LYS A 136 4.86 -8.07 -17.91
CA LYS A 136 5.62 -7.79 -16.69
C LYS A 136 6.74 -6.77 -16.92
N ASP A 137 7.50 -6.91 -18.00
CA ASP A 137 8.68 -6.09 -18.23
C ASP A 137 8.29 -4.64 -18.52
N HIS A 138 7.26 -4.44 -19.36
CA HIS A 138 6.70 -3.10 -19.58
C HIS A 138 6.04 -2.54 -18.31
N TYR A 139 5.31 -3.37 -17.56
CA TYR A 139 4.70 -2.97 -16.29
C TYR A 139 5.75 -2.43 -15.31
N LEU A 140 6.86 -3.16 -15.13
CA LEU A 140 7.95 -2.76 -14.24
C LEU A 140 8.67 -1.50 -14.72
N GLU A 141 8.79 -1.29 -16.04
CA GLU A 141 9.35 -0.05 -16.58
C GLU A 141 8.47 1.16 -16.24
N VAL A 142 7.15 1.04 -16.47
CA VAL A 142 6.18 2.11 -16.14
C VAL A 142 6.17 2.35 -14.63
N PHE A 143 6.13 1.29 -13.81
CA PHE A 143 6.19 1.40 -12.36
C PHE A 143 7.39 2.23 -11.87
N LYS A 144 8.60 1.95 -12.38
CA LYS A 144 9.83 2.64 -11.98
C LYS A 144 9.73 4.15 -12.24
N LYS A 145 9.32 4.53 -13.46
CA LYS A 145 9.11 5.94 -13.83
C LYS A 145 8.03 6.60 -12.96
N SER A 146 6.95 5.88 -12.68
CA SER A 146 5.87 6.37 -11.84
C SER A 146 6.29 6.55 -10.39
N TRP A 147 7.11 5.66 -9.83
CA TRP A 147 7.67 5.81 -8.50
C TRP A 147 8.50 7.08 -8.37
N ASP A 148 9.39 7.36 -9.34
CA ASP A 148 10.19 8.59 -9.32
C ASP A 148 9.32 9.86 -9.25
N ILE A 149 8.21 9.87 -10.01
CA ILE A 149 7.23 10.95 -10.00
C ILE A 149 6.53 11.04 -8.64
N VAL A 150 6.06 9.92 -8.08
CA VAL A 150 5.35 9.88 -6.80
C VAL A 150 6.26 10.28 -5.65
N LEU A 151 7.49 9.77 -5.61
CA LEU A 151 8.49 10.12 -4.60
C LEU A 151 8.78 11.63 -4.61
N LYS A 152 8.96 12.22 -5.81
CA LYS A 152 9.12 13.66 -5.97
C LYS A 152 7.91 14.41 -5.41
N LYS A 153 6.68 14.04 -5.79
CA LYS A 153 5.45 14.67 -5.27
C LYS A 153 5.39 14.60 -3.75
N ILE A 154 5.64 13.43 -3.14
CA ILE A 154 5.62 13.25 -1.68
C ILE A 154 6.61 14.17 -0.99
N LYS A 155 7.87 14.22 -1.48
CA LYS A 155 8.91 15.08 -0.91
C LYS A 155 8.58 16.57 -1.05
N GLU A 156 7.92 16.97 -2.14
CA GLU A 156 7.50 18.36 -2.34
C GLU A 156 6.36 18.74 -1.40
N VAL A 157 5.32 17.92 -1.29
CA VAL A 157 4.13 18.27 -0.51
C VAL A 157 4.32 18.04 0.99
N ALA A 158 5.18 17.11 1.40
CA ALA A 158 5.36 16.72 2.79
C ALA A 158 6.84 16.49 3.15
N PRO A 159 7.72 17.50 2.96
CA PRO A 159 9.20 17.36 3.00
C PRO A 159 9.78 16.93 4.36
N LYS A 160 8.99 17.02 5.44
CA LYS A 160 9.40 16.62 6.78
C LYS A 160 8.91 15.23 7.18
N SER A 161 8.08 14.61 6.34
CA SER A 161 7.54 13.28 6.61
C SER A 161 8.63 12.25 6.34
N LYS A 162 8.72 11.27 7.23
CA LYS A 162 9.45 10.04 6.92
C LYS A 162 8.67 9.23 5.90
N ILE A 163 9.40 8.52 5.05
CA ILE A 163 8.84 7.53 4.15
C ILE A 163 9.26 6.16 4.66
N VAL A 164 8.29 5.30 4.89
CA VAL A 164 8.49 3.90 5.27
C VAL A 164 7.91 3.02 4.17
N LEU A 165 8.74 2.20 3.55
CA LEU A 165 8.28 1.11 2.69
C LEU A 165 7.91 -0.09 3.55
N HIS A 166 6.68 -0.57 3.42
CA HIS A 166 6.21 -1.82 4.00
C HIS A 166 6.27 -2.91 2.93
N GLU A 167 7.26 -3.79 3.04
CA GLU A 167 7.42 -4.90 2.09
C GLU A 167 6.45 -6.02 2.43
N ILE A 168 5.43 -6.15 1.59
CA ILE A 168 4.42 -7.21 1.68
C ILE A 168 4.82 -8.40 0.79
N GLN A 169 4.32 -9.58 1.11
CA GLN A 169 4.55 -10.78 0.29
C GLN A 169 3.28 -11.63 0.23
N ASN A 170 2.99 -12.20 -0.93
CA ASN A 170 1.91 -13.17 -1.06
C ASN A 170 2.31 -14.50 -0.40
N VAL A 171 1.55 -14.92 0.59
CA VAL A 171 1.72 -16.24 1.24
C VAL A 171 1.03 -17.31 0.39
N LYS A 172 1.60 -18.52 0.35
CA LYS A 172 1.02 -19.64 -0.43
C LYS A 172 -0.01 -20.44 0.35
N GLU A 173 0.10 -20.41 1.67
CA GLU A 173 -0.56 -21.35 2.56
C GLU A 173 -1.30 -20.64 3.68
N TYR A 174 -2.27 -21.34 4.25
CA TYR A 174 -3.07 -20.88 5.38
C TYR A 174 -3.32 -21.99 6.39
N TYR A 175 -3.58 -21.60 7.64
CA TYR A 175 -4.13 -22.48 8.66
C TYR A 175 -5.65 -22.50 8.60
N ASN A 176 -6.24 -23.69 8.61
CA ASN A 176 -7.68 -23.86 8.83
C ASN A 176 -8.02 -23.89 10.34
N PHE A 177 -9.31 -24.04 10.65
CA PHE A 177 -9.84 -24.17 12.02
C PHE A 177 -9.23 -25.30 12.88
N ASP A 178 -8.60 -26.30 12.26
CA ASP A 178 -7.95 -27.42 12.95
C ASP A 178 -6.42 -27.25 13.02
N ASP A 179 -5.90 -26.03 12.81
CA ASP A 179 -4.47 -25.72 12.71
C ASP A 179 -3.72 -26.52 11.63
N LYS A 180 -4.43 -27.02 10.63
CA LYS A 180 -3.84 -27.72 9.49
C LYS A 180 -3.55 -26.75 8.36
N LYS A 181 -2.40 -26.97 7.71
CA LYS A 181 -1.88 -26.13 6.63
C LYS A 181 -2.45 -26.57 5.27
N TYR A 182 -2.93 -25.61 4.49
CA TYR A 182 -3.46 -25.83 3.15
C TYR A 182 -2.97 -24.76 2.17
N ASN A 183 -2.93 -25.09 0.88
CA ASN A 183 -2.64 -24.11 -0.17
C ASN A 183 -3.84 -23.18 -0.39
N LEU A 184 -3.57 -21.87 -0.39
CA LEU A 184 -4.57 -20.81 -0.62
C LEU A 184 -5.30 -20.98 -1.96
N ILE A 185 -4.56 -21.34 -3.02
CA ILE A 185 -5.11 -21.49 -4.37
C ILE A 185 -6.21 -22.57 -4.46
N ASN A 186 -6.21 -23.50 -3.50
CA ASN A 186 -7.16 -24.61 -3.42
C ASN A 186 -8.37 -24.30 -2.51
N SER A 187 -8.40 -23.14 -1.85
CA SER A 187 -9.48 -22.77 -0.92
C SER A 187 -10.83 -22.48 -1.59
N GLY A 188 -10.82 -22.11 -2.88
CA GLY A 188 -12.01 -21.59 -3.57
C GLY A 188 -12.46 -20.19 -3.10
N LYS A 189 -11.77 -19.58 -2.13
CA LYS A 189 -12.10 -18.27 -1.54
C LYS A 189 -11.31 -17.11 -2.14
N VAL A 190 -10.22 -17.40 -2.86
CA VAL A 190 -9.32 -16.41 -3.46
C VAL A 190 -9.15 -16.63 -4.95
N MET A 191 -8.87 -15.55 -5.69
CA MET A 191 -8.46 -15.64 -7.09
C MET A 191 -7.13 -16.39 -7.18
N LYS A 192 -7.00 -17.31 -8.14
CA LYS A 192 -5.76 -18.04 -8.37
C LYS A 192 -4.73 -17.10 -9.00
N ILE A 193 -3.53 -17.06 -8.43
CA ILE A 193 -2.38 -16.32 -8.95
C ILE A 193 -1.14 -17.22 -8.93
N ASP A 194 -0.17 -16.92 -9.79
CA ASP A 194 1.19 -17.43 -9.62
C ASP A 194 1.88 -16.63 -8.50
N THR A 195 1.88 -17.20 -7.30
CA THR A 195 2.43 -16.53 -6.11
C THR A 195 3.93 -16.24 -6.25
N ASP A 196 4.68 -17.09 -6.94
CA ASP A 196 6.13 -16.89 -7.11
C ASP A 196 6.40 -15.76 -8.08
N MET A 197 5.71 -15.73 -9.22
CA MET A 197 5.81 -14.63 -10.18
C MET A 197 5.43 -13.28 -9.55
N TYR A 198 4.33 -13.24 -8.80
CA TYR A 198 3.86 -12.02 -8.12
C TYR A 198 4.87 -11.54 -7.07
N ASN A 199 5.44 -12.46 -6.29
CA ASN A 199 6.45 -12.12 -5.29
C ASN A 199 7.77 -11.68 -5.93
N GLN A 200 8.17 -12.26 -7.06
CA GLN A 200 9.33 -11.80 -7.83
C GLN A 200 9.11 -10.35 -8.32
N ALA A 201 7.95 -10.06 -8.89
CA ALA A 201 7.62 -8.69 -9.31
C ALA A 201 7.61 -7.71 -8.13
N LEU A 202 7.00 -8.08 -7.00
CA LEU A 202 7.06 -7.28 -5.76
C LEU A 202 8.49 -7.03 -5.29
N GLN A 203 9.35 -8.04 -5.27
CA GLN A 203 10.76 -7.89 -4.89
C GLN A 203 11.54 -6.98 -5.84
N GLU A 204 11.24 -7.00 -7.14
CA GLU A 204 11.83 -6.05 -8.10
C GLU A 204 11.38 -4.61 -7.82
N MET A 205 10.09 -4.41 -7.55
CA MET A 205 9.54 -3.10 -7.20
C MET A 205 10.07 -2.58 -5.86
N HIS A 206 10.09 -3.41 -4.81
CA HIS A 206 10.63 -3.04 -3.49
C HIS A 206 12.10 -2.64 -3.56
N ARG A 207 12.95 -3.46 -4.22
CA ARG A 207 14.37 -3.14 -4.39
C ARG A 207 14.58 -1.83 -5.12
N TYR A 208 13.77 -1.53 -6.13
CA TYR A 208 13.87 -0.25 -6.83
C TYR A 208 13.55 0.93 -5.91
N ILE A 209 12.48 0.83 -5.11
CA ILE A 209 12.14 1.87 -4.12
C ILE A 209 13.27 2.06 -3.12
N GLU A 210 13.78 0.98 -2.52
CA GLU A 210 14.86 1.03 -1.53
C GLU A 210 16.12 1.70 -2.10
N GLN A 211 16.47 1.40 -3.35
CA GLN A 211 17.65 1.97 -4.02
C GLN A 211 17.45 3.42 -4.49
N SER A 212 16.20 3.86 -4.70
CA SER A 212 15.89 5.20 -5.21
C SER A 212 16.20 6.33 -4.20
N ASP A 213 16.12 6.03 -2.90
CA ASP A 213 16.43 6.99 -1.85
C ASP A 213 16.80 6.31 -0.53
N THR A 214 18.05 6.49 -0.12
CA THR A 214 18.61 5.98 1.15
C THR A 214 17.91 6.49 2.41
N ALA A 215 17.09 7.55 2.33
CA ALA A 215 16.31 8.04 3.45
C ALA A 215 15.06 7.19 3.73
N ILE A 216 14.61 6.39 2.76
CA ILE A 216 13.46 5.49 2.92
C ILE A 216 13.82 4.41 3.94
N GLN A 217 13.00 4.27 4.97
CA GLN A 217 13.12 3.18 5.94
C GLN A 217 12.28 1.99 5.45
N VAL A 218 12.76 0.78 5.71
CA VAL A 218 12.09 -0.45 5.27
C VAL A 218 11.59 -1.22 6.48
N ILE A 219 10.34 -1.68 6.42
CA ILE A 219 9.81 -2.74 7.27
C ILE A 219 9.62 -3.96 6.38
N ASN A 220 10.56 -4.90 6.48
CA ASN A 220 10.46 -6.22 5.88
C ASN A 220 10.37 -7.25 7.01
N LEU A 221 9.22 -7.93 7.11
CA LEU A 221 9.00 -8.96 8.12
C LEU A 221 9.32 -10.37 7.61
N PHE A 222 9.53 -10.54 6.31
CA PHE A 222 9.81 -11.80 5.64
C PHE A 222 11.31 -12.11 5.54
N ASP A 223 12.18 -11.12 5.81
CA ASP A 223 13.61 -11.34 5.94
C ASP A 223 13.95 -12.09 7.26
N GLY A 224 14.48 -13.31 7.12
CA GLY A 224 15.00 -14.10 8.26
C GLY A 224 13.98 -14.80 9.15
N ARG A 225 12.69 -14.91 8.78
CA ARG A 225 11.68 -15.71 9.50
C ARG A 225 10.96 -16.70 8.58
N GLU A 226 10.82 -17.94 9.01
CA GLU A 226 9.95 -18.89 8.32
C GLU A 226 8.47 -18.61 8.68
N LEU A 227 7.81 -18.02 7.68
CA LEU A 227 6.40 -18.08 7.29
C LEU A 227 5.34 -17.47 8.24
N TYR A 228 5.08 -16.18 8.04
CA TYR A 228 3.69 -15.72 8.15
C TYR A 228 2.86 -16.44 7.10
N LEU A 229 1.70 -16.94 7.53
CA LEU A 229 0.71 -17.58 6.66
C LEU A 229 -0.58 -16.76 6.70
N SER A 230 -1.56 -17.16 5.90
CA SER A 230 -2.94 -16.71 6.14
C SER A 230 -3.66 -17.64 7.13
N PHE A 231 -4.90 -17.33 7.48
CA PHE A 231 -5.73 -18.21 8.29
C PHE A 231 -7.23 -17.99 8.00
N ASP A 232 -8.02 -19.04 8.19
CA ASP A 232 -9.44 -19.07 7.81
C ASP A 232 -10.31 -18.07 8.60
N GLU A 233 -10.00 -17.87 9.88
CA GLU A 233 -10.71 -16.99 10.81
C GLU A 233 -10.21 -15.55 10.76
N HIS A 234 -9.40 -15.21 9.77
CA HIS A 234 -8.91 -13.85 9.64
C HIS A 234 -10.13 -12.89 9.58
N PRO A 235 -10.17 -11.80 10.39
CA PRO A 235 -11.36 -10.95 10.51
C PRO A 235 -11.88 -10.36 9.19
N TRP A 236 -11.02 -10.32 8.17
CA TRP A 236 -11.31 -9.81 6.83
C TRP A 236 -11.33 -10.88 5.75
N GLY A 237 -11.50 -12.14 6.15
CA GLY A 237 -11.48 -13.31 5.30
C GLY A 237 -10.07 -13.71 4.86
N LEU A 238 -10.02 -14.86 4.19
CA LEU A 238 -8.80 -15.49 3.71
C LEU A 238 -8.26 -14.75 2.48
N PHE A 239 -6.97 -14.35 2.50
CA PHE A 239 -6.32 -13.70 1.37
C PHE A 239 -4.78 -13.79 1.45
N TYR A 240 -4.09 -13.65 0.30
CA TYR A 240 -2.63 -13.76 0.19
C TYR A 240 -1.82 -12.80 1.07
N VAL A 241 -2.41 -11.69 1.50
CA VAL A 241 -1.77 -10.66 2.36
C VAL A 241 -2.52 -10.43 3.68
N HIS A 242 -3.38 -11.38 4.04
CA HIS A 242 -4.07 -11.41 5.33
C HIS A 242 -3.36 -12.40 6.23
N TYR A 243 -2.35 -11.89 6.92
CA TYR A 243 -1.38 -12.71 7.65
C TYR A 243 -1.91 -13.15 9.01
N THR A 244 -1.23 -14.12 9.64
CA THR A 244 -1.42 -14.50 11.03
C THR A 244 -1.26 -13.30 11.98
N MET A 245 -1.93 -13.35 13.13
CA MET A 245 -2.07 -12.19 14.05
C MET A 245 -0.73 -11.63 14.54
N ASP A 246 0.28 -12.47 14.67
CA ASP A 246 1.64 -12.12 15.10
C ASP A 246 2.39 -11.22 14.08
N TYR A 247 1.98 -11.24 12.81
CA TYR A 247 2.47 -10.30 11.80
C TYR A 247 2.21 -8.85 12.21
N TYR A 248 0.98 -8.56 12.61
CA TYR A 248 0.55 -7.19 12.88
C TYR A 248 1.23 -6.61 14.14
N VAL A 249 1.53 -7.49 15.10
CA VAL A 249 2.32 -7.13 16.28
C VAL A 249 3.77 -6.83 15.87
N SER A 250 4.39 -7.71 15.09
CA SER A 250 5.77 -7.56 14.62
C SER A 250 5.96 -6.30 13.77
N PHE A 251 5.00 -5.99 12.89
CA PHE A 251 5.00 -4.74 12.11
C PHE A 251 5.04 -3.52 13.03
N LEU A 252 4.14 -3.48 14.02
CA LEU A 252 4.02 -2.33 14.91
C LEU A 252 5.29 -2.15 15.75
N GLU A 253 5.93 -3.24 16.18
CA GLU A 253 7.22 -3.20 16.87
C GLU A 253 8.32 -2.58 16.00
N GLN A 254 8.44 -2.97 14.73
CA GLN A 254 9.40 -2.37 13.81
C GLN A 254 9.13 -0.88 13.58
N LEU A 255 7.87 -0.49 13.38
CA LEU A 255 7.49 0.91 13.23
C LEU A 255 7.86 1.73 14.49
N ILE A 256 7.60 1.20 15.68
CA ILE A 256 8.00 1.84 16.95
C ILE A 256 9.52 1.99 17.03
N ALA A 257 10.29 1.00 16.57
CA ALA A 257 11.75 1.07 16.57
C ALA A 257 12.27 2.17 15.63
N ILE A 258 11.69 2.30 14.43
CA ILE A 258 11.97 3.39 13.49
C ILE A 258 11.70 4.75 14.15
N GLU A 259 10.54 4.91 14.79
CA GLU A 259 10.19 6.16 15.48
C GLU A 259 11.14 6.53 16.63
N LYS A 260 11.64 5.53 17.37
CA LYS A 260 12.54 5.73 18.50
C LYS A 260 13.96 6.12 18.08
N LYS A 261 14.51 5.48 17.04
CA LYS A 261 15.88 5.75 16.56
C LYS A 261 16.08 7.23 16.28
N GLU A 262 15.12 7.88 15.61
CA GLU A 262 15.19 9.31 15.33
C GLU A 262 15.10 10.19 16.57
N SER A 263 14.19 9.88 17.51
CA SER A 263 14.08 10.67 18.74
C SER A 263 15.40 10.72 19.52
N PHE A 264 16.21 9.66 19.43
CA PHE A 264 17.54 9.62 20.02
C PHE A 264 18.54 10.50 19.27
N PHE A 265 18.58 10.44 17.94
CA PHE A 265 19.48 11.27 17.13
C PHE A 265 19.15 12.76 17.21
N ASP A 266 17.86 13.13 17.24
CA ASP A 266 17.41 14.51 17.44
C ASP A 266 17.84 15.06 18.80
N HIS A 267 17.73 14.24 19.84
CA HIS A 267 18.18 14.60 21.19
C HIS A 267 19.69 14.84 21.26
N LEU A 268 20.49 14.00 20.59
CA LEU A 268 21.94 14.16 20.50
C LEU A 268 22.34 15.42 19.73
N LYS A 269 21.72 15.70 18.56
CA LYS A 269 21.97 16.93 17.79
C LYS A 269 21.67 18.18 18.61
N ARG A 270 20.57 18.19 19.38
CA ARG A 270 20.20 19.32 20.27
C ARG A 270 21.17 19.50 21.44
N LYS A 271 21.74 18.42 22.00
CA LYS A 271 22.76 18.51 23.05
C LYS A 271 24.12 19.01 22.53
N SER A 272 24.50 18.62 21.31
CA SER A 272 25.72 19.12 20.64
C SER A 272 25.65 20.64 20.44
N TYR A 273 24.53 21.14 19.90
CA TYR A 273 24.31 22.57 19.66
C TYR A 273 24.30 23.45 20.92
N ARG A 274 24.01 22.87 22.09
CA ARG A 274 24.03 23.57 23.39
C ARG A 274 25.40 23.57 24.07
N LYS A 275 26.34 22.75 23.60
CA LYS A 275 27.73 22.73 24.10
C LYS A 275 28.68 23.61 23.27
N SER A 276 28.23 24.11 22.13
CA SER A 276 28.99 24.98 21.22
C SER A 276 28.56 26.46 21.27
N LYS A 277 27.78 26.84 22.29
CA LYS A 277 27.49 28.22 22.69
C LYS A 277 27.93 28.41 24.13
#